data_AF-A0A914UU68-F1
#
_entry.id   AF-A0A914UU68-F1
#
_cell.length_a   1.000
_cell.length_b   1.000
_cell.length_c   1.000
_cell.angle_alpha   90.00
_cell.angle_beta   90.00
_cell.angle_gamma   90.00
#
_symmetry.space_group_name_H-M   'P 1'
#
loop_
_entity.id
_entity.type
_entity.pdbx_description
1 polymer ?
#
loop_
_entity_poly.entity_id
_entity_poly.type
_entity_poly.pdbx_seq_one_letter_code
_entity_poly.pdbx_strand_id
1 'polypeptide(L)'
;MTDVNIASGLALFDRANRAMNTFASEALTKKFSQLRNEFARLKKFVPDLKECSAFSKFDGENSNSYWLHYPCLDKTRVVLLNKDTDEAAYIHANYVRDPPLPINYIAALAPELETVDNFVTLIWQEGVEKVVMLCRLQEIEWRKSEDYYPRIVGQEHNISGISVKCLERRTLEE
;
A
#
# COMPACT_ATOMS: atom_id res chain seq x y z
N MET A 1 2.73 -25.08 28.35
CA MET A 1 1.35 -25.18 27.83
C MET A 1 1.16 -23.93 26.97
N THR A 2 1.44 -23.97 25.68
CA THR A 2 0.71 -24.73 24.67
C THR A 2 1.65 -25.32 23.61
N ASP A 3 1.57 -26.63 23.43
CA ASP A 3 1.95 -27.30 22.18
C ASP A 3 1.00 -26.78 21.10
N VAL A 4 1.39 -25.69 20.43
CA VAL A 4 0.74 -25.28 19.19
C VAL A 4 0.93 -26.44 18.22
N ASN A 5 -0.18 -27.09 17.89
CA ASN A 5 -0.25 -28.39 17.25
C ASN A 5 0.50 -28.41 15.91
N ILE A 6 1.77 -28.84 15.95
CA ILE A 6 2.71 -28.87 14.83
C ILE A 6 2.10 -29.60 13.62
N ALA A 7 1.29 -30.63 13.85
CA ALA A 7 0.61 -31.38 12.80
C ALA A 7 -0.46 -30.56 12.04
N SER A 8 -1.18 -29.66 12.73
CA SER A 8 -2.13 -28.76 12.07
C SER A 8 -1.44 -27.67 11.23
N GLY A 9 -0.27 -27.20 11.68
CA GLY A 9 0.55 -26.25 10.92
C GLY A 9 1.10 -26.86 9.63
N LEU A 10 1.61 -28.11 9.71
CA LEU A 10 2.07 -28.88 8.55
C LEU A 10 0.94 -29.15 7.55
N ALA A 11 -0.24 -29.57 8.01
CA ALA A 11 -1.37 -29.84 7.13
C ALA A 11 -1.87 -28.57 6.40
N LEU A 12 -1.86 -27.41 7.09
CA LEU A 12 -2.20 -26.13 6.49
C LEU A 12 -1.16 -25.71 5.45
N PHE A 13 0.13 -25.85 5.77
CA PHE A 13 1.25 -25.56 4.86
C PHE A 13 1.18 -26.43 3.60
N ASP A 14 0.94 -27.74 3.75
CA ASP A 14 0.80 -28.67 2.63
C ASP A 14 -0.40 -28.33 1.74
N ARG A 15 -1.52 -27.92 2.35
CA ARG A 15 -2.71 -27.48 1.59
C ARG A 15 -2.41 -26.20 0.82
N ALA A 16 -1.77 -25.22 1.44
CA ALA A 16 -1.38 -23.97 0.79
C ALA A 16 -0.41 -24.23 -0.37
N ASN A 17 0.60 -25.09 -0.17
CA ASN A 17 1.54 -25.48 -1.23
C ASN A 17 0.84 -26.21 -2.39
N ARG A 18 -0.07 -27.14 -2.11
CA ARG A 18 -0.85 -27.79 -3.18
C ARG A 18 -1.70 -26.79 -3.96
N ALA A 19 -2.38 -25.87 -3.27
CA ALA A 19 -3.17 -24.83 -3.92
C ALA A 19 -2.29 -23.91 -4.78
N MET A 20 -1.13 -23.50 -4.27
CA MET A 20 -0.17 -22.66 -4.99
C MET A 20 0.42 -23.37 -6.20
N ASN A 21 0.81 -24.64 -6.07
CA ASN A 21 1.32 -25.46 -7.17
C ASN A 21 0.26 -25.69 -8.26
N THR A 22 -1.00 -25.94 -7.84
CA THR A 22 -2.12 -26.08 -8.78
C THR A 22 -2.34 -24.77 -9.53
N PHE A 23 -2.43 -23.65 -8.82
CA PHE A 23 -2.55 -22.31 -9.41
C PHE A 23 -1.40 -22.02 -10.39
N ALA A 24 -0.15 -22.29 -10.00
CA ALA A 24 1.01 -22.06 -10.84
C ALA A 24 0.96 -22.92 -12.12
N SER A 25 0.64 -24.21 -12.00
CA SER A 25 0.48 -25.10 -13.15
C SER A 25 -0.64 -24.64 -14.09
N GLU A 26 -1.78 -24.23 -13.55
CA GLU A 26 -2.89 -23.72 -14.35
C GLU A 26 -2.53 -22.39 -15.03
N ALA A 27 -1.89 -21.47 -14.32
CA ALA A 27 -1.48 -20.19 -14.87
C ALA A 27 -0.46 -20.35 -16.01
N LEU A 28 0.51 -21.26 -15.86
CA LEU A 28 1.56 -21.51 -16.85
C LEU A 28 1.04 -22.21 -18.12
N THR A 29 -0.07 -22.94 -18.04
CA THR A 29 -0.68 -23.58 -19.21
C THR A 29 -1.58 -22.64 -20.02
N LYS A 30 -1.94 -21.48 -19.47
CA LYS A 30 -2.79 -20.49 -20.15
C LYS A 30 -2.00 -19.70 -21.18
N LYS A 31 -2.62 -19.48 -22.34
CA LYS A 31 -2.16 -18.51 -23.32
C LYS A 31 -2.36 -17.10 -22.78
N PHE A 32 -1.52 -16.17 -23.24
CA PHE A 32 -1.66 -14.73 -22.91
C PHE A 32 -3.08 -14.19 -23.16
N SER A 33 -3.75 -14.63 -24.22
CA SER A 33 -5.14 -14.24 -24.50
C SER A 33 -6.14 -14.70 -23.43
N GLN A 34 -5.92 -15.87 -22.84
CA GLN A 34 -6.77 -16.38 -21.75
C GLN A 34 -6.55 -15.57 -20.48
N LEU A 35 -5.29 -15.29 -20.12
CA LEU A 35 -4.94 -14.44 -18.98
C LEU A 35 -5.51 -13.01 -19.15
N ARG A 36 -5.42 -12.45 -20.35
CA ARG A 36 -6.02 -11.14 -20.67
C ARG A 36 -7.54 -11.14 -20.50
N ASN A 37 -8.22 -12.21 -20.92
CA ASN A 37 -9.67 -12.35 -20.76
C ASN A 37 -10.07 -12.50 -19.29
N GLU A 38 -9.30 -13.23 -18.49
CA GLU A 38 -9.51 -13.34 -17.05
C GLU A 38 -9.35 -11.98 -16.36
N PHE A 39 -8.26 -11.25 -16.66
CA PHE A 39 -8.06 -9.90 -16.15
C PHE A 39 -9.21 -8.95 -16.54
N ALA A 40 -9.65 -8.99 -17.79
CA ALA A 40 -10.77 -8.15 -18.26
C ALA A 40 -12.10 -8.44 -17.52
N ARG A 41 -12.31 -9.67 -17.05
CA ARG A 41 -13.48 -10.03 -16.22
C ARG A 41 -13.37 -9.45 -14.81
N LEU A 42 -12.16 -9.43 -14.24
CA LEU A 42 -11.90 -8.87 -12.91
C LEU A 42 -11.95 -7.33 -12.90
N LYS A 43 -11.49 -6.68 -13.98
CA LYS A 43 -11.50 -5.22 -14.15
C LYS A 43 -12.91 -4.59 -14.21
N LYS A 44 -13.98 -5.38 -14.13
CA LYS A 44 -15.36 -4.88 -14.12
C LYS A 44 -15.69 -4.07 -12.86
N PHE A 45 -14.93 -4.23 -11.79
CA PHE A 45 -15.08 -3.42 -10.60
C PHE A 45 -14.45 -2.04 -10.82
N VAL A 46 -15.28 -1.01 -10.86
CA VAL A 46 -14.90 0.40 -10.83
C VAL A 46 -15.70 1.02 -9.69
N PRO A 47 -15.04 1.57 -8.65
CA PRO A 47 -15.72 2.30 -7.58
C PRO A 47 -16.62 3.41 -8.12
N ASP A 48 -17.81 3.58 -7.54
CA ASP A 48 -18.62 4.78 -7.81
C ASP A 48 -17.88 5.98 -7.21
N LEU A 49 -17.68 7.04 -8.00
CA LEU A 49 -17.00 8.26 -7.54
C LEU A 49 -17.75 8.92 -6.37
N LYS A 50 -19.05 8.66 -6.21
CA LYS A 50 -19.83 9.09 -5.03
C LYS A 50 -19.33 8.45 -3.73
N GLU A 51 -18.69 7.29 -3.81
CA GLU A 51 -18.05 6.61 -2.68
C GLU A 51 -16.60 7.10 -2.45
N CYS A 52 -16.15 8.09 -3.21
CA CYS A 52 -14.79 8.62 -3.20
C CYS A 52 -14.79 10.15 -3.01
N SER A 53 -15.70 10.68 -2.20
CA SER A 53 -15.95 12.11 -2.04
C SER A 53 -14.76 12.86 -1.45
N ALA A 54 -14.02 12.26 -0.52
CA ALA A 54 -12.83 12.89 0.05
C ALA A 54 -11.72 13.00 -1.00
N PHE A 55 -11.56 11.98 -1.84
CA PHE A 55 -10.65 11.99 -2.98
C PHE A 55 -11.03 13.08 -3.99
N SER A 56 -12.31 13.16 -4.40
CA SER A 56 -12.76 14.17 -5.36
C SER A 56 -12.56 15.61 -4.86
N LYS A 57 -12.71 15.85 -3.56
CA LYS A 57 -12.41 17.15 -2.94
C LYS A 57 -10.92 17.48 -2.96
N PHE A 58 -10.07 16.49 -2.67
CA PHE A 58 -8.62 16.66 -2.68
C PHE A 58 -8.06 16.89 -4.10
N ASP A 59 -8.53 16.13 -5.10
CA ASP A 59 -8.10 16.26 -6.50
C ASP A 59 -8.62 17.54 -7.18
N GLY A 60 -9.60 18.23 -6.57
CA GLY A 60 -10.01 19.59 -6.94
C GLY A 60 -10.84 19.69 -8.23
N GLU A 61 -11.82 18.80 -8.44
CA GLU A 61 -12.68 18.75 -9.65
C GLU A 61 -11.92 18.78 -10.99
N ASN A 62 -10.61 18.51 -10.99
CA ASN A 62 -9.77 18.56 -12.18
C ASN A 62 -9.99 17.28 -12.99
N SER A 63 -10.94 17.38 -13.91
CA SER A 63 -11.42 16.35 -14.85
C SER A 63 -10.38 15.77 -15.82
N ASN A 64 -9.07 15.94 -15.56
CA ASN A 64 -8.01 15.49 -16.45
C ASN A 64 -6.75 14.94 -15.75
N SER A 65 -6.82 14.57 -14.47
CA SER A 65 -5.66 14.05 -13.76
C SER A 65 -5.57 12.52 -13.88
N TYR A 66 -4.35 12.03 -14.06
CA TYR A 66 -3.95 10.61 -14.00
C TYR A 66 -4.57 9.84 -12.80
N TRP A 67 -5.00 10.57 -11.76
CA TRP A 67 -5.61 10.10 -10.52
C TRP A 67 -7.05 9.57 -10.68
N LEU A 68 -7.80 9.99 -11.70
CA LEU A 68 -9.16 9.50 -11.92
C LEU A 68 -9.21 7.99 -12.18
N HIS A 69 -8.08 7.40 -12.60
CA HIS A 69 -7.94 5.96 -12.81
C HIS A 69 -7.73 5.16 -11.52
N TYR A 70 -7.43 5.82 -10.40
CA TYR A 70 -7.14 5.20 -9.11
C TYR A 70 -7.94 5.88 -8.00
N PRO A 71 -9.27 5.69 -7.93
CA PRO A 71 -10.09 6.32 -6.89
C PRO A 71 -9.78 5.74 -5.51
N CYS A 72 -9.77 6.61 -4.48
CA CYS A 72 -9.62 6.23 -3.08
C CYS A 72 -10.99 6.17 -2.41
N LEU A 73 -11.37 4.98 -1.93
CA LEU A 73 -12.68 4.72 -1.34
C LEU A 73 -12.83 5.35 0.05
N ASP A 74 -13.89 6.13 0.26
CA ASP A 74 -14.19 6.76 1.56
C ASP A 74 -14.40 5.71 2.66
N LYS A 75 -15.02 4.58 2.33
CA LYS A 75 -15.37 3.53 3.30
C LYS A 75 -14.15 2.90 3.97
N THR A 76 -13.02 2.85 3.26
CA THR A 76 -11.81 2.15 3.74
C THR A 76 -10.59 3.07 3.75
N ARG A 77 -10.73 4.37 3.51
CA ARG A 77 -9.58 5.29 3.55
C ARG A 77 -9.04 5.45 4.96
N VAL A 78 -7.75 5.72 5.03
CA VAL A 78 -7.11 6.19 6.26
C VAL A 78 -7.52 7.65 6.49
N VAL A 79 -7.87 8.00 7.73
CA VAL A 79 -8.23 9.35 8.14
C VAL A 79 -7.14 9.84 9.06
N LEU A 80 -6.37 10.85 8.65
CA LEU A 80 -5.30 11.39 9.48
C LEU A 80 -5.85 12.42 10.46
N LEU A 81 -5.46 12.29 11.72
CA LEU A 81 -5.73 13.29 12.73
C LEU A 81 -4.73 14.43 12.56
N ASN A 82 -5.24 15.65 12.39
CA ASN A 82 -4.41 16.83 12.39
C ASN A 82 -4.14 17.25 13.84
N LYS A 83 -2.89 17.66 14.13
CA LYS A 83 -2.49 18.11 15.47
C LYS A 83 -2.93 19.55 15.74
N ASP A 84 -3.05 20.36 14.70
CA ASP A 84 -3.24 21.80 14.80
C ASP A 84 -4.65 22.27 14.42
N THR A 85 -5.45 21.40 13.78
CA THR A 85 -6.84 21.69 13.40
C THR A 85 -7.74 20.49 13.66
N ASP A 86 -9.05 20.75 13.79
CA ASP A 86 -10.07 19.69 13.86
C ASP A 86 -10.35 19.05 12.49
N GLU A 87 -9.72 19.54 11.42
CA GLU A 87 -9.92 19.04 10.06
C GLU A 87 -8.93 17.91 9.75
N ALA A 88 -9.48 16.74 9.41
CA ALA A 88 -8.67 15.59 9.03
C ALA A 88 -7.89 15.84 7.72
N ALA A 89 -6.58 15.62 7.74
CA ALA A 89 -5.76 15.70 6.55
C ALA A 89 -6.06 14.52 5.59
N TYR A 90 -6.08 14.80 4.29
CA TYR A 90 -6.28 13.77 3.28
C TYR A 90 -4.97 13.04 2.96
N ILE A 91 -5.05 11.72 2.85
CA ILE A 91 -4.00 10.88 2.28
C ILE A 91 -4.63 9.83 1.37
N HIS A 92 -3.99 9.59 0.23
CA HIS A 92 -4.43 8.59 -0.74
C HIS A 92 -4.03 7.18 -0.28
N ALA A 93 -4.70 6.67 0.75
CA ALA A 93 -4.42 5.36 1.32
C ALA A 93 -5.71 4.66 1.78
N ASN A 94 -5.81 3.36 1.51
CA ASN A 94 -6.93 2.51 1.94
C ASN A 94 -6.44 1.31 2.75
N TYR A 95 -7.20 0.96 3.79
CA TYR A 95 -7.07 -0.34 4.44
C TYR A 95 -7.49 -1.45 3.46
N VAL A 96 -6.60 -2.41 3.27
CA VAL A 96 -6.86 -3.65 2.54
C VAL A 96 -6.91 -4.77 3.57
N ARG A 97 -8.13 -5.28 3.79
CA ARG A 97 -8.40 -6.38 4.72
C ARG A 97 -8.94 -7.54 3.93
N ASP A 98 -8.32 -8.70 4.09
CA ASP A 98 -8.88 -9.96 3.62
C ASP A 98 -9.21 -10.80 4.86
N PRO A 99 -10.49 -11.12 5.12
CA PRO A 99 -10.90 -11.87 6.31
C PRO A 99 -10.11 -13.15 6.66
N PRO A 100 -9.61 -13.95 5.69
CA PRO A 100 -8.78 -15.11 5.96
C PRO A 100 -7.29 -14.80 6.14
N LEU A 101 -6.82 -13.58 5.82
CA LEU A 101 -5.41 -13.20 6.03
C LEU A 101 -5.24 -12.57 7.43
N PRO A 102 -4.24 -13.02 8.21
CA PRO A 102 -4.00 -12.48 9.54
C PRO A 102 -3.42 -11.05 9.52
N ILE A 103 -2.94 -10.60 8.36
CA ILE A 103 -2.26 -9.31 8.19
C ILE A 103 -3.20 -8.38 7.41
N ASN A 104 -3.48 -7.22 8.01
CA ASN A 104 -4.12 -6.10 7.34
C ASN A 104 -3.04 -5.22 6.70
N TYR A 105 -3.29 -4.77 5.48
CA TYR A 105 -2.37 -3.89 4.76
C TYR A 105 -2.96 -2.49 4.67
N ILE A 106 -2.10 -1.50 4.54
CA ILE A 106 -2.47 -0.17 4.05
C ILE A 106 -1.85 -0.04 2.67
N ALA A 107 -2.69 0.04 1.65
CA ALA A 107 -2.25 0.39 0.30
C ALA A 107 -2.28 1.90 0.19
N ALA A 108 -1.10 2.51 0.03
CA ALA A 108 -0.94 3.96 -0.06
C ALA A 108 -0.24 4.32 -1.38
N LEU A 109 -0.59 5.48 -1.91
CA LEU A 109 0.18 6.10 -2.98
C LEU A 109 1.58 6.48 -2.49
N ALA A 110 2.56 6.43 -3.39
CA ALA A 110 3.90 6.94 -3.08
C ALA A 110 3.83 8.43 -2.73
N PRO A 111 4.54 8.89 -1.68
CA PRO A 111 4.48 10.27 -1.25
C PRO A 111 5.04 11.22 -2.32
N GLU A 112 4.33 12.33 -2.50
CA GLU A 112 4.72 13.47 -3.31
C GLU A 112 5.13 14.64 -2.40
N LEU A 113 5.63 15.73 -2.98
CA LEU A 113 6.17 16.87 -2.21
C LEU A 113 5.14 17.41 -1.22
N GLU A 114 3.88 17.49 -1.64
CA GLU A 114 2.76 18.00 -0.86
C GLU A 114 2.20 16.99 0.14
N THR A 115 2.58 15.71 0.05
CA THR A 115 1.98 14.62 0.84
C THR A 115 2.98 13.84 1.70
N VAL A 116 4.27 14.19 1.66
CA VAL A 116 5.32 13.54 2.46
C VAL A 116 5.04 13.61 3.96
N ASP A 117 4.56 14.76 4.45
CA ASP A 117 4.21 14.97 5.86
C ASP A 117 3.04 14.08 6.28
N ASN A 118 2.02 13.99 5.42
CA ASN A 118 0.85 13.12 5.65
C ASN A 118 1.25 11.64 5.65
N PHE A 119 2.20 11.25 4.79
CA PHE A 119 2.68 9.87 4.72
C PHE A 119 3.44 9.45 5.97
N VAL A 120 4.33 10.31 6.49
CA VAL A 120 5.02 10.04 7.77
C VAL A 120 4.04 10.04 8.95
N THR A 121 3.04 10.93 8.92
CA THR A 121 1.96 10.95 9.92
C THR A 121 1.14 9.66 9.88
N LEU A 122 0.83 9.12 8.70
CA LEU A 122 0.16 7.83 8.54
C LEU A 122 0.95 6.70 9.20
N ILE A 123 2.26 6.62 8.94
CA ILE A 123 3.13 5.58 9.52
C ILE A 123 3.07 5.63 11.03
N TRP A 124 3.21 6.83 11.60
CA TRP A 124 3.19 7.03 13.04
C TRP A 124 1.82 6.74 13.66
N GLN A 125 0.75 7.31 13.11
CA GLN A 125 -0.61 7.17 13.61
C GLN A 125 -1.08 5.71 13.61
N GLU A 126 -0.84 5.00 12.52
CA GLU A 126 -1.29 3.62 12.35
C GLU A 126 -0.34 2.59 12.97
N GLY A 127 0.76 3.04 13.59
CA GLY A 127 1.76 2.16 14.19
C GLY A 127 2.40 1.21 13.17
N VAL A 128 2.65 1.69 11.95
CA VAL A 128 3.19 0.85 10.87
C VAL A 128 4.61 0.40 11.20
N GLU A 129 4.80 -0.90 11.34
CA GLU A 129 6.12 -1.49 11.60
C GLU A 129 6.98 -1.63 10.34
N LYS A 130 6.35 -1.84 9.18
CA LYS A 130 7.04 -2.20 7.93
C LYS A 130 6.42 -1.44 6.78
N VAL A 131 7.26 -0.69 6.07
CA VAL A 131 6.92 -0.02 4.81
C VAL A 131 7.58 -0.79 3.67
N VAL A 132 6.78 -1.24 2.70
CA VAL A 132 7.27 -1.92 1.50
C VAL A 132 7.14 -0.96 0.32
N MET A 133 8.26 -0.40 -0.14
CA MET A 133 8.30 0.48 -1.31
C MET A 133 8.51 -0.36 -2.58
N LEU A 134 7.57 -0.28 -3.52
CA LEU A 134 7.55 -1.12 -4.73
C LEU A 134 8.13 -0.42 -5.98
N CYS A 135 8.60 0.82 -5.83
CA CYS A 135 9.20 1.61 -6.90
C CYS A 135 10.54 2.20 -6.46
N ARG A 136 11.34 2.63 -7.42
CA ARG A 136 12.46 3.55 -7.13
C ARG A 136 11.92 4.97 -6.95
N LEU A 137 12.69 5.86 -6.34
CA LEU A 137 12.34 7.29 -6.23
C LEU A 137 12.18 7.94 -7.62
N GLN A 138 12.98 7.49 -8.57
CA GLN A 138 12.92 7.88 -9.97
C GLN A 138 13.04 6.64 -10.85
N GLU A 139 12.16 6.56 -11.84
CA GLU A 139 12.17 5.49 -12.84
C GLU A 139 12.24 6.12 -14.22
N ILE A 140 13.31 5.78 -14.95
CA ILE A 140 13.66 6.43 -16.21
C ILE A 140 13.85 7.94 -15.94
N GLU A 141 12.94 8.79 -16.42
CA GLU A 141 12.97 10.25 -16.24
C GLU A 141 11.89 10.74 -15.27
N TRP A 142 11.01 9.85 -14.80
CA TRP A 142 9.85 10.23 -14.01
C TRP A 142 10.12 10.05 -12.53
N ARG A 143 9.95 11.13 -11.77
CA ARG A 143 9.89 11.06 -10.31
C ARG A 143 8.66 10.25 -9.90
N LYS A 144 8.85 9.26 -9.02
CA LYS A 144 7.79 8.36 -8.52
C LYS A 144 7.50 8.54 -7.04
N SER A 145 8.45 9.05 -6.28
CA SER A 145 8.30 9.28 -4.84
C SER A 145 9.29 10.34 -4.37
N GLU A 146 8.87 11.09 -3.35
CA GLU A 146 9.76 11.88 -2.50
C GLU A 146 10.52 10.99 -1.52
N ASP A 147 11.64 11.51 -1.00
CA ASP A 147 12.32 10.93 0.15
C ASP A 147 11.51 11.25 1.42
N TYR A 148 11.03 10.21 2.11
CA TYR A 148 10.31 10.32 3.39
C TYR A 148 11.10 9.72 4.56
N TYR A 149 12.35 9.30 4.33
CA TYR A 149 13.23 8.73 5.34
C TYR A 149 14.70 9.07 5.04
N PRO A 150 15.55 9.24 6.08
CA PRO A 150 16.98 9.42 5.91
C PRO A 150 17.63 8.15 5.34
N ARG A 151 18.55 8.34 4.39
CA ARG A 151 19.21 7.26 3.65
C ARG A 151 20.60 6.91 4.19
N ILE A 152 21.16 7.78 5.03
CA ILE A 152 22.51 7.66 5.60
C ILE A 152 22.38 7.26 7.05
N VAL A 153 23.08 6.20 7.47
CA VAL A 153 23.08 5.74 8.86
C VAL A 153 23.52 6.87 9.80
N GLY A 154 22.76 7.06 10.87
CA GLY A 154 22.95 8.14 11.85
C GLY A 154 22.26 9.45 11.49
N GLN A 155 21.85 9.65 10.24
CA GLN A 155 21.09 10.84 9.83
C GLN A 155 19.67 10.79 10.40
N GLU A 156 19.20 11.97 10.81
CA GLU A 156 17.89 12.18 11.41
C GLU A 156 17.22 13.38 10.72
N HIS A 157 15.95 13.21 10.37
CA HIS A 157 15.11 14.24 9.76
C HIS A 157 13.90 14.48 10.66
N ASN A 158 13.46 15.73 10.78
CA ASN A 158 12.17 16.05 11.38
C ASN A 158 11.16 16.30 10.26
N ILE A 159 10.10 15.50 10.23
CA ILE A 159 9.04 15.57 9.22
C ILE A 159 7.71 15.68 9.97
N SER A 160 6.99 16.79 9.82
CA SER A 160 5.74 17.07 10.56
C SER A 160 5.85 16.87 12.10
N GLY A 161 6.98 17.29 12.69
CA GLY A 161 7.24 17.12 14.12
C GLY A 161 7.54 15.68 14.55
N ILE A 162 7.69 14.75 13.61
CA ILE A 162 8.11 13.37 13.84
C ILE A 162 9.59 13.25 13.48
N SER A 163 10.40 12.76 14.42
CA SER A 163 11.80 12.45 14.14
C SER A 163 11.92 11.08 13.48
N VAL A 164 12.56 11.04 12.32
CA VAL A 164 12.87 9.82 11.57
C VAL A 164 14.38 9.68 11.48
N LYS A 165 14.91 8.56 11.98
CA LYS A 165 16.36 8.29 12.03
C LYS A 165 16.72 6.99 11.35
N CYS A 166 17.76 7.02 10.53
CA CYS A 166 18.32 5.81 9.93
C CYS A 166 19.26 5.15 10.94
N LEU A 167 18.81 4.05 11.55
CA LEU A 167 19.63 3.29 12.51
C LEU A 167 20.55 2.30 11.80
N GLU A 168 20.06 1.71 10.72
CA GLU A 168 20.78 0.72 9.95
C GLU A 168 20.33 0.77 8.48
N ARG A 169 21.24 0.40 7.58
CA ARG A 169 20.93 0.19 6.17
C ARG A 169 21.64 -1.05 5.66
N ARG A 170 20.91 -1.93 5.00
CA ARG A 170 21.44 -3.11 4.31
C ARG A 170 20.96 -3.12 2.87
N THR A 171 21.81 -3.59 1.97
CA THR A 171 21.43 -3.96 0.62
C THR A 171 21.45 -5.48 0.57
N LEU A 172 20.37 -6.09 0.10
CA LEU A 172 20.39 -7.52 -0.21
C LEU A 172 21.18 -7.69 -1.49
N GLU A 173 22.27 -8.46 -1.44
CA GLU A 173 23.01 -8.86 -2.65
C GLU A 173 22.11 -9.79 -3.49
N GLU A 174 22.19 -9.65 -4.82
CA GLU A 174 21.39 -10.41 -5.80
C GLU A 174 21.79 -11.90 -5.88
#